data_AF-A0A6J6URK4-F1
#
_entry.id   AF-A0A6J6URK4-F1
#
_cell.length_a   1.000
_cell.length_b   1.000
_cell.length_c   1.000
_cell.angle_alpha   90.00
_cell.angle_beta   90.00
_cell.angle_gamma   90.00
#
_symmetry.space_group_name_H-M   'P 1'
#
loop_
_entity.id
_entity.type
_entity.pdbx_description
1 polymer ?
#
loop_
_entity_poly.entity_id
_entity_poly.type
_entity_poly.pdbx_seq_one_letter_code
_entity_poly.pdbx_strand_id
1 'polypeptide(L)' 'MIPTQGRKSLGRGAWLHLECGYAAIERKAFRWAFKLEQAPDVSKFTTFLKERLTDMDAKDMKLK' A
#
# COMPACT_ATOMS: atom_id res chain seq x y z
N MET A 1 -3.52 -6.27 6.75
CA MET A 1 -3.32 -4.85 7.14
C MET A 1 -4.39 -3.97 6.50
N ILE A 2 -4.66 -2.78 7.04
CA ILE A 2 -5.69 -1.85 6.53
C ILE A 2 -4.99 -0.64 5.84
N PRO A 3 -5.09 -0.49 4.51
CA PRO A 3 -4.63 0.73 3.84
C PRO A 3 -5.51 1.93 4.21
N THR A 4 -4.88 3.09 4.38
CA THR A 4 -5.61 4.36 4.52
C THR A 4 -4.92 5.43 3.69
N GLN A 5 -5.71 6.35 3.12
CA GLN A 5 -5.22 7.50 2.38
C GLN A 5 -5.57 8.77 3.15
N GLY A 6 -4.55 9.55 3.54
CA GLY A 6 -4.73 10.85 4.18
C GLY A 6 -5.38 10.85 5.57
N ARG A 7 -5.51 9.69 6.23
CA ARG A 7 -6.14 9.59 7.56
C ARG A 7 -5.14 9.24 8.66
N LYS A 8 -5.39 9.75 9.87
CA LYS A 8 -4.81 9.25 11.12
C LYS A 8 -5.54 7.96 11.51
N SER A 9 -4.97 6.80 11.18
CA SER A 9 -5.39 5.54 11.79
C SER A 9 -4.84 5.46 13.21
N LEU A 10 -5.62 4.93 14.16
CA LEU A 10 -5.12 4.64 15.50
C LEU A 10 -4.12 3.46 15.44
N GLY A 11 -2.95 3.63 16.05
CA GLY A 11 -1.90 2.60 16.14
C GLY A 11 -0.63 2.89 15.33
N ARG A 12 0.21 1.87 15.15
CA ARG A 12 1.44 1.96 14.36
C ARG A 12 1.11 1.97 12.87
N GLY A 13 1.56 3.00 12.16
CA GLY A 13 1.40 3.14 10.71
C GLY A 13 2.75 3.18 10.00
N ALA A 14 2.74 2.89 8.69
CA ALA A 14 3.88 3.06 7.80
C ALA A 14 3.43 3.84 6.57
N TRP A 15 4.18 4.88 6.20
CA TRP A 15 3.95 5.65 4.98
C TRP A 15 4.67 4.97 3.82
N LEU A 16 4.00 4.91 2.67
CA LEU A 16 4.54 4.30 1.47
C LEU A 16 4.04 5.06 0.24
N HIS A 17 4.95 5.31 -0.71
CA HIS A 17 4.55 5.79 -2.03
C HIS A 17 3.78 4.69 -2.78
N LEU A 18 2.66 5.02 -3.44
CA LEU A 18 1.79 4.01 -4.06
C LEU A 18 2.54 3.13 -5.07
N GLU A 19 3.43 3.72 -5.87
CA GLU A 19 4.27 3.02 -6.86
C GLU A 19 5.23 2.01 -6.20
N CYS A 20 5.65 2.24 -4.97
CA CYS A 20 6.49 1.32 -4.21
C CYS A 20 5.69 0.19 -3.55
N GLY A 21 4.36 0.19 -3.69
CA GLY A 21 3.42 -0.75 -3.08
C GLY A 21 3.81 -2.22 -3.23
N TYR A 22 3.96 -2.67 -4.48
CA TYR A 22 4.28 -4.06 -4.78
C TYR A 22 5.69 -4.46 -4.33
N ALA A 23 6.67 -3.58 -4.52
CA ALA A 23 8.05 -3.82 -4.05
C ALA A 23 8.13 -3.97 -2.52
N ALA A 24 7.32 -3.21 -1.77
CA ALA A 24 7.24 -3.34 -0.31
C ALA A 24 6.63 -4.70 0.12
N ILE A 25 5.65 -5.21 -0.63
CA ILE A 25 5.08 -6.55 -0.42
C ILE A 25 6.13 -7.63 -0.65
N GLU A 26 6.78 -7.60 -1.82
CA GLU A 26 7.79 -8.60 -2.23
C GLU A 26 8.94 -8.70 -1.22
N ARG A 27 9.42 -7.54 -0.74
CA ARG A 27 10.50 -7.45 0.26
C ARG A 27 10.06 -7.75 1.69
N LYS A 28 8.78 -8.09 1.91
CA LYS A 28 8.18 -8.31 3.23
C LYS A 28 8.41 -7.12 4.18
N ALA A 29 8.43 -5.90 3.65
CA ALA A 29 8.79 -4.69 4.41
C ALA A 29 7.84 -4.44 5.61
N PHE A 30 6.57 -4.81 5.47
CA PHE A 30 5.56 -4.65 6.52
C PHE A 30 5.84 -5.50 7.76
N ARG A 31 6.49 -6.66 7.63
CA ARG A 31 6.91 -7.46 8.78
C ARG A 31 7.82 -6.65 9.70
N TRP A 32 8.82 -6.02 9.09
CA TRP A 32 9.82 -5.20 9.79
C TRP A 32 9.22 -3.90 10.32
N ALA A 33 8.44 -3.20 9.49
CA ALA A 33 7.82 -1.93 9.86
C ALA A 33 6.88 -2.06 11.07
N PHE A 34 6.16 -3.18 11.18
CA PHE A 34 5.23 -3.43 12.28
C PHE A 34 5.80 -4.28 13.41
N LYS A 35 7.08 -4.67 13.34
CA LYS A 35 7.76 -5.57 14.29
C LYS A 35 6.97 -6.87 14.53
N LEU A 36 6.50 -7.48 13.44
CA LEU A 36 5.72 -8.72 13.48
C LEU A 36 6.65 -9.92 13.32
N GLU A 37 6.31 -11.02 14.00
CA GLU A 37 7.04 -12.27 13.87
C GLU A 37 6.89 -12.86 12.46
N GLN A 38 5.69 -12.74 11.88
CA GLN A 38 5.34 -13.20 10.54
C GLN A 38 4.87 -12.03 9.66
N ALA A 39 4.96 -12.21 8.33
CA ALA A 39 4.45 -11.21 7.40
C ALA A 39 2.92 -11.09 7.53
N PRO A 40 2.36 -9.86 7.63
CA PRO A 40 0.92 -9.69 7.73
C PRO A 40 0.24 -10.05 6.40
N ASP A 41 -1.03 -10.42 6.46
CA ASP A 41 -1.84 -10.54 5.25
C ASP A 41 -1.92 -9.19 4.50
N VAL A 42 -1.47 -9.22 3.25
CA VAL A 42 -1.40 -8.08 2.34
C VAL A 42 -2.54 -8.07 1.33
N SER A 43 -3.45 -9.04 1.32
CA SER A 43 -4.50 -9.16 0.30
C SER A 43 -5.33 -7.87 0.13
N LYS A 44 -5.76 -7.27 1.24
CA LYS A 44 -6.48 -5.98 1.23
C LYS A 44 -5.63 -4.83 0.69
N PHE A 45 -4.32 -4.87 0.95
CA PHE A 45 -3.38 -3.86 0.46
C PHE A 45 -3.14 -4.02 -1.04
N THR A 46 -3.01 -5.25 -1.54
CA THR A 46 -2.89 -5.56 -2.97
C THR A 46 -4.12 -5.08 -3.75
N THR A 47 -5.33 -5.34 -3.25
CA THR A 47 -6.56 -4.82 -3.88
C THR A 47 -6.56 -3.30 -3.94
N PHE A 48 -6.20 -2.64 -2.84
CA PHE A 48 -6.11 -1.18 -2.78
C PHE A 48 -5.09 -0.61 -3.78
N LEU A 49 -3.92 -1.23 -3.92
CA LEU A 49 -2.91 -0.81 -4.90
C LEU A 49 -3.43 -0.97 -6.34
N LYS A 50 -4.11 -2.09 -6.64
CA LYS A 50 -4.66 -2.35 -7.97
C LYS A 50 -5.69 -1.29 -8.36
N GLU A 51 -6.64 -0.98 -7.47
CA GLU A 51 -7.65 0.06 -7.71
C GLU A 51 -6.99 1.42 -7.96
N ARG A 52 -5.99 1.78 -7.15
CA ARG A 52 -5.36 3.11 -7.22
C ARG A 52 -4.37 3.30 -8.36
N LEU A 53 -3.58 2.29 -8.69
CA LEU A 53 -2.68 2.38 -9.83
C LEU A 53 -3.47 2.42 -11.15
N THR A 54 -4.57 1.65 -11.24
CA THR A 54 -5.49 1.74 -12.40
C THR A 54 -6.13 3.13 -12.52
N ASP A 55 -6.54 3.75 -11.40
CA ASP A 55 -7.04 5.13 -11.38
C ASP A 55 -5.97 6.16 -11.78
N MET A 56 -4.70 5.93 -11.42
CA MET A 56 -3.59 6.81 -11.78
C MET A 56 -3.30 6.74 -13.28
N ASP A 57 -3.22 5.52 -13.85
CA ASP A 57 -3.05 5.31 -15.28
C ASP A 57 -4.20 5.97 -16.08
N ALA A 58 -5.44 5.84 -15.61
CA ALA A 58 -6.60 6.45 -16.27
C ALA A 58 -6.60 7.99 -16.20
N LYS A 59 -6.02 8.60 -15.15
CA LYS A 59 -5.86 10.06 -15.05
C LYS A 59 -4.73 10.56 -15.93
N ASP A 60 -3.64 9.83 -16.02
CA ASP A 60 -2.49 10.17 -16.88
C ASP A 60 -2.91 10.15 -18.36
N MET A 61 -3.73 9.18 -18.77
CA MET A 61 -4.29 9.12 -20.13
C MET A 61 -5.31 10.22 -20.47
N LYS A 62 -5.80 11.00 -19.49
CA LYS A 62 -6.73 12.11 -19.70
C LYS A 62 -6.05 13.49 -19.80
N LEU A 63 -4.72 13.54 -19.80
CA LEU A 63 -3.95 14.75 -20.07
C LEU A 63 -3.46 14.77 -21.53
N LYS A 64 -4.39 14.99 -22.47
CA LYS A 64 -4.11 15.48 -23.82
C LYS A 64 -5.23 16.39 -24.29
#